data_AF-A0A9N8KJE2-F1
#
_entry.id   AF-A0A9N8KJE2-F1
#
_cell.length_a   1.000
_cell.length_b   1.000
_cell.length_c   1.000
_cell.angle_alpha   90.00
_cell.angle_beta   90.00
_cell.angle_gamma   90.00
#
_symmetry.space_group_name_H-M   'P 1'
#
loop_
_entity.id
_entity.type
_entity.pdbx_description
1 polymer ?
#
loop_
_entity_poly.entity_id
_entity_poly.type
_entity_poly.pdbx_seq_one_letter_code
_entity_poly.pdbx_strand_id
1 'polypeptide(L)'
;MPIYELWRQATNSDAAATAFLVALLVIVLFVINAVQQTSSHLIWAFGRDNGLVFSKHLAKMHIALEVPVWSLLGNAAVIFIAGCIYLASTAAFNALINTTIILQMISFAIPALLLMCRGRSERFLAKDRWFRLPNWLGWICNATVVVFAIIELVFFDLPTSLPTTGSSMSKLV
;
A
#
# COMPACT_ATOMS: atom_id res chain seq x y z
N MET A 1 7.40 13.31 -17.41
CA MET A 1 6.89 13.39 -18.80
C MET A 1 5.38 13.17 -18.73
N PRO A 2 4.53 14.04 -19.28
CA PRO A 2 3.08 13.85 -19.19
C PRO A 2 2.64 12.63 -19.99
N ILE A 3 1.81 11.77 -19.40
CA ILE A 3 1.36 10.48 -19.97
C ILE A 3 0.74 10.63 -21.37
N TYR A 4 0.10 11.77 -21.63
CA TYR A 4 -0.48 12.11 -22.92
C TYR A 4 0.57 12.15 -24.04
N GLU A 5 1.72 12.76 -23.78
CA GLU A 5 2.79 12.88 -24.78
C GLU A 5 3.43 11.53 -25.10
N LEU A 6 3.55 10.66 -24.09
CA LEU A 6 4.01 9.29 -24.28
C LEU A 6 3.08 8.52 -25.23
N TRP A 7 1.77 8.63 -25.03
CA TRP A 7 0.79 7.93 -25.87
C TRP A 7 0.65 8.54 -27.25
N ARG A 8 0.72 9.86 -27.36
CA ARG A 8 0.78 10.54 -28.65
C ARG A 8 1.98 10.10 -29.47
N GLN A 9 3.16 10.01 -28.86
CA GLN A 9 4.37 9.50 -29.52
C GLN A 9 4.25 8.01 -29.89
N ALA A 10 3.62 7.19 -29.04
CA ALA A 10 3.44 5.77 -29.30
C ALA A 10 2.41 5.46 -30.41
N THR A 11 1.32 6.25 -30.50
CA THR A 11 0.23 6.01 -31.48
C THR A 11 0.28 6.90 -32.72
N ASN A 12 1.13 7.93 -32.74
CA ASN A 12 1.21 8.91 -33.83
C ASN A 12 -0.13 9.58 -34.18
N SER A 13 -1.09 9.59 -33.24
CA SER A 13 -2.45 10.09 -33.45
C SER A 13 -2.99 10.75 -32.19
N ASP A 14 -3.44 12.00 -32.31
CA ASP A 14 -4.06 12.75 -31.22
C ASP A 14 -5.42 12.14 -30.79
N ALA A 15 -6.18 11.56 -31.73
CA ALA A 15 -7.47 10.92 -31.44
C ALA A 15 -7.29 9.63 -30.61
N ALA A 16 -6.27 8.83 -30.90
CA ALA A 16 -5.98 7.63 -30.13
C ALA A 16 -5.45 7.98 -28.71
N ALA A 17 -4.57 8.97 -28.62
CA ALA A 17 -4.02 9.44 -27.34
C ALA A 17 -5.11 10.00 -26.41
N THR A 18 -6.06 10.76 -26.95
CA THR A 18 -7.21 11.29 -26.18
C THR A 18 -8.17 10.18 -25.74
N ALA A 19 -8.46 9.19 -26.60
CA ALA A 19 -9.28 8.04 -26.22
C ALA A 19 -8.68 7.24 -25.06
N PHE A 20 -7.36 7.00 -25.09
CA PHE A 20 -6.67 6.34 -23.98
C PHE A 20 -6.66 7.19 -22.71
N LEU A 21 -6.54 8.52 -22.82
CA LEU A 21 -6.62 9.43 -21.67
C LEU A 21 -8.00 9.36 -21.01
N VAL A 22 -9.07 9.42 -21.79
CA VAL A 22 -10.44 9.29 -21.26
C VAL A 22 -10.66 7.92 -20.61
N ALA A 23 -10.21 6.84 -21.26
CA ALA A 23 -10.30 5.50 -20.68
C ALA A 23 -9.55 5.40 -19.34
N LEU A 24 -8.34 5.95 -19.25
CA LEU A 24 -7.57 5.96 -18.02
C LEU A 24 -8.24 6.78 -16.92
N LEU A 25 -8.83 7.94 -17.24
CA LEU A 25 -9.57 8.75 -16.27
C LEU A 25 -10.74 7.96 -15.68
N VAL A 26 -11.51 7.25 -16.52
CA VAL A 26 -12.61 6.40 -16.07
C VAL A 26 -12.10 5.31 -15.12
N ILE A 27 -11.03 4.61 -15.51
CA ILE A 27 -10.42 3.56 -14.68
C ILE A 27 -9.96 4.12 -13.33
N VAL A 28 -9.26 5.26 -13.33
CA VAL A 28 -8.74 5.90 -12.10
C VAL A 28 -9.88 6.27 -11.15
N LEU A 29 -11.01 6.78 -11.66
CA LEU A 29 -12.18 7.07 -10.82
C LEU A 29 -12.70 5.81 -10.12
N PHE A 30 -12.81 4.69 -10.83
CA PHE A 30 -13.22 3.42 -10.21
C PHE A 30 -12.20 2.91 -9.19
N VAL A 31 -10.90 2.98 -9.51
CA VAL A 31 -9.82 2.52 -8.62
C VAL A 31 -9.78 3.33 -7.32
N ILE A 32 -9.89 4.66 -7.38
CA ILE A 32 -9.87 5.51 -6.19
C ILE A 32 -11.03 5.14 -5.25
N ASN A 33 -12.24 4.98 -5.79
CA ASN A 33 -13.40 4.58 -4.99
C ASN A 33 -13.22 3.18 -4.39
N ALA A 34 -12.70 2.23 -5.16
CA ALA A 34 -12.46 0.86 -4.69
C ALA A 34 -11.40 0.80 -3.58
N VAL A 35 -10.31 1.55 -3.72
CA VAL A 35 -9.24 1.64 -2.71
C VAL A 35 -9.78 2.29 -1.43
N GLN A 36 -10.52 3.40 -1.55
CA GLN A 36 -11.09 4.08 -0.39
C GLN A 36 -12.09 3.21 0.36
N GLN A 37 -12.91 2.45 -0.36
CA GLN A 37 -13.81 1.46 0.24
C GLN A 37 -13.01 0.39 0.99
N THR A 38 -12.02 -0.23 0.33
CA THR A 38 -11.22 -1.31 0.92
C THR A 38 -10.49 -0.86 2.19
N SER A 39 -9.85 0.31 2.17
CA SER A 39 -9.14 0.87 3.33
C SER A 39 -10.09 1.15 4.51
N SER A 40 -11.30 1.65 4.23
CA SER A 40 -12.30 1.93 5.27
C SER A 40 -12.78 0.65 5.95
N HIS A 41 -12.96 -0.43 5.19
CA HIS A 41 -13.31 -1.75 5.71
C HIS A 41 -12.17 -2.36 6.53
N LEU A 42 -10.92 -2.17 6.12
CA LEU A 42 -9.76 -2.61 6.89
C LEU A 42 -9.69 -1.90 8.26
N ILE A 43 -9.86 -0.59 8.28
CA ILE A 43 -9.89 0.21 9.52
C ILE A 43 -11.07 -0.21 10.41
N TRP A 44 -12.24 -0.47 9.83
CA TRP A 44 -13.40 -0.98 10.56
C TRP A 44 -13.12 -2.36 11.19
N ALA A 45 -12.50 -3.28 10.45
CA ALA A 45 -12.12 -4.60 10.95
C ALA A 45 -11.11 -4.50 12.11
N PHE A 46 -10.09 -3.65 11.98
CA PHE A 46 -9.16 -3.34 13.08
C PHE A 46 -9.86 -2.69 14.29
N GLY A 47 -10.85 -1.84 14.04
CA GLY A 47 -11.69 -1.24 15.08
C GLY A 47 -12.49 -2.29 15.84
N ARG A 48 -13.02 -3.31 15.17
CA ARG A 48 -13.74 -4.43 15.80
C ARG A 48 -12.86 -5.25 16.75
N ASP A 49 -11.58 -5.38 16.42
CA ASP A 49 -10.61 -6.13 17.22
C ASP A 49 -10.04 -5.29 18.41
N ASN A 50 -10.65 -4.14 18.72
CA ASN A 50 -10.21 -3.16 19.73
C ASN A 50 -8.77 -2.64 19.52
N GLY A 51 -8.24 -2.72 18.29
CA GLY A 51 -6.85 -2.38 17.98
C GLY A 51 -6.55 -0.89 17.79
N LEU A 52 -7.57 -0.02 17.78
CA LEU A 52 -7.43 1.42 17.49
C LEU A 52 -7.95 2.29 18.64
N VAL A 53 -7.28 3.42 18.87
CA VAL A 53 -7.81 4.50 19.73
C VAL A 53 -9.17 4.94 19.18
N PHE A 54 -10.20 5.00 20.03
CA PHE A 54 -11.61 5.18 19.63
C PHE A 54 -12.25 4.02 18.84
N SER A 55 -11.78 2.77 19.04
CA SER A 55 -12.38 1.55 18.48
C SER A 55 -13.92 1.50 18.57
N LYS A 56 -14.52 1.97 19.68
CA LYS A 56 -15.99 2.01 19.85
C LYS A 56 -16.74 2.88 18.83
N HIS A 57 -16.08 3.87 18.23
CA HIS A 57 -16.67 4.72 17.18
C HIS A 57 -16.31 4.19 15.78
N LEU A 58 -15.07 3.71 15.60
CA LEU A 58 -14.59 3.14 14.34
C LEU A 58 -15.24 1.78 14.00
N ALA A 59 -15.68 1.01 15.00
CA ALA A 59 -16.37 -0.27 14.80
C ALA A 59 -17.87 -0.12 14.49
N LYS A 60 -18.44 1.09 14.54
CA LYS A 60 -19.87 1.31 14.25
C LYS A 60 -20.11 1.34 12.74
N MET A 61 -20.86 0.35 12.26
CA MET A 61 -21.37 0.30 10.89
C MET A 61 -22.74 0.97 10.81
N HIS A 62 -22.98 1.77 9.77
CA HIS A 62 -24.29 2.37 9.55
C HIS A 62 -25.24 1.35 8.89
N ILE A 63 -26.33 0.98 9.57
CA ILE A 63 -27.24 -0.12 9.18
C ILE A 63 -27.93 0.12 7.82
N ALA A 64 -28.26 1.36 7.48
CA ALA A 64 -28.97 1.67 6.23
C ALA A 64 -28.07 1.75 4.99
N LEU A 65 -26.77 1.99 5.18
CA LEU A 65 -25.81 2.19 4.08
C LEU A 65 -24.75 1.07 4.02
N GLU A 66 -24.69 0.18 5.01
CA GLU A 66 -23.67 -0.88 5.18
C GLU A 66 -22.21 -0.40 5.07
N VAL A 67 -21.98 0.90 5.27
CA VAL A 67 -20.67 1.54 5.14
C VAL A 67 -20.18 2.04 6.51
N PRO A 68 -18.91 1.80 6.89
CA PRO A 68 -18.33 2.31 8.12
C PRO A 68 -17.92 3.79 7.95
N VAL A 69 -18.88 4.71 8.13
CA VAL A 69 -18.70 6.16 7.91
C VAL A 69 -17.57 6.76 8.77
N TRP A 70 -17.43 6.32 10.03
CA TRP A 70 -16.38 6.81 10.93
C TRP A 70 -14.98 6.37 10.48
N SER A 71 -14.85 5.14 9.99
CA SER A 71 -13.59 4.63 9.44
C SER A 71 -13.22 5.33 8.14
N LEU A 72 -14.22 5.63 7.29
CA LEU A 72 -14.03 6.41 6.07
C LEU A 72 -13.53 7.83 6.37
N LEU A 73 -14.13 8.51 7.36
CA LEU A 73 -13.70 9.84 7.76
C LEU A 73 -12.29 9.83 8.36
N GLY A 74 -11.96 8.81 9.16
CA GLY A 74 -10.60 8.60 9.67
C GLY A 74 -9.58 8.39 8.55
N ASN A 75 -9.90 7.56 7.55
CA ASN A 75 -9.06 7.36 6.37
C ASN A 75 -8.86 8.68 5.60
N ALA A 76 -9.94 9.43 5.36
CA ALA A 76 -9.88 10.72 4.67
C ALA A 76 -9.02 11.75 5.43
N ALA A 77 -9.08 11.76 6.76
CA ALA A 77 -8.25 12.64 7.59
C ALA A 77 -6.75 12.32 7.45
N VAL A 78 -6.38 11.02 7.42
CA VAL A 78 -4.99 10.60 7.22
C VAL A 78 -4.48 11.00 5.83
N ILE A 79 -5.30 10.81 4.79
CA ILE A 79 -4.97 11.24 3.42
C ILE A 79 -4.80 12.76 3.34
N PHE A 80 -5.67 13.52 4.03
CA PHE A 80 -5.57 14.96 4.09
C PHE A 80 -4.25 15.42 4.74
N ILE A 81 -3.85 14.81 5.85
CA ILE A 81 -2.57 15.09 6.51
C ILE A 81 -1.40 14.78 5.59
N ALA A 82 -1.42 13.64 4.88
CA ALA A 82 -0.40 13.29 3.90
C ALA A 82 -0.32 14.32 2.75
N GLY A 83 -1.47 14.85 2.30
CA GLY A 83 -1.54 15.95 1.34
C GLY A 83 -0.92 17.25 1.87
N CYS A 84 -1.16 17.60 3.13
CA CYS A 84 -0.51 18.76 3.76
C CYS A 84 1.02 18.61 3.82
N ILE A 85 1.54 17.41 4.08
CA ILE A 85 2.98 17.14 4.08
C ILE A 85 3.58 17.35 2.68
N TYR A 86 2.86 16.92 1.63
CA TYR A 86 3.28 17.15 0.25
C TYR A 86 3.42 18.65 -0.08
N LEU A 87 2.48 19.48 0.39
CA LEU A 87 2.56 20.94 0.21
C LEU A 87 3.76 21.56 0.94
N ALA A 88 4.15 21.00 2.09
CA ALA A 88 5.29 21.50 2.87
C ALA A 88 6.64 21.10 2.26
N SER A 89 6.81 19.82 1.92
CA SER A 89 8.05 19.31 1.34
C SER A 89 7.83 18.02 0.54
N THR A 90 8.18 18.07 -0.74
CA THR A 90 8.17 16.90 -1.62
C THR A 90 9.18 15.84 -1.17
N ALA A 91 10.31 16.25 -0.56
CA ALA A 91 11.30 15.31 -0.02
C ALA A 91 10.74 14.53 1.18
N ALA A 92 10.04 15.22 2.09
CA ALA A 92 9.41 14.58 3.25
C ALA A 92 8.30 13.61 2.83
N PHE A 93 7.47 14.01 1.86
CA PHE A 93 6.43 13.14 1.31
C PHE A 93 7.02 11.91 0.61
N ASN A 94 8.06 12.07 -0.21
CA ASN A 94 8.71 10.94 -0.87
C ASN A 94 9.31 9.95 0.13
N ALA A 95 9.94 10.45 1.21
CA ALA A 95 10.42 9.61 2.30
C ALA A 95 9.28 8.82 2.96
N LEU A 96 8.15 9.48 3.25
CA LEU A 96 6.96 8.84 3.84
C LEU A 96 6.39 7.73 2.95
N ILE A 97 6.27 7.97 1.64
CA ILE A 97 5.79 6.96 0.68
C ILE A 97 6.73 5.75 0.64
N ASN A 98 8.04 5.98 0.58
CA ASN A 98 9.03 4.90 0.61
C ASN A 98 8.92 4.07 1.92
N THR A 99 8.83 4.73 3.07
CA THR A 99 8.62 4.04 4.36
C THR A 99 7.32 3.24 4.38
N THR A 100 6.24 3.77 3.81
CA THR A 100 4.95 3.06 3.74
C THR A 100 5.05 1.79 2.90
N ILE A 101 5.76 1.84 1.77
CA ILE A 101 6.00 0.67 0.91
C ILE A 101 6.78 -0.40 1.68
N ILE A 102 7.83 -0.02 2.40
CA ILE A 102 8.63 -0.97 3.21
C ILE A 102 7.77 -1.61 4.29
N LEU A 103 6.98 -0.82 5.02
CA LEU A 103 6.06 -1.33 6.05
C LEU A 103 5.00 -2.29 5.47
N GLN A 104 4.50 -2.00 4.26
CA GLN A 104 3.58 -2.88 3.55
C GLN A 104 4.23 -4.23 3.21
N MET A 105 5.48 -4.22 2.74
CA MET A 105 6.23 -5.46 2.44
C MET A 105 6.50 -6.27 3.70
N ILE A 106 6.91 -5.63 4.80
CA ILE A 106 7.09 -6.29 6.10
C ILE A 106 5.78 -6.93 6.57
N SER A 107 4.66 -6.22 6.44
CA SER A 107 3.33 -6.72 6.81
C SER A 107 2.94 -7.99 6.04
N PHE A 108 3.38 -8.12 4.78
CA PHE A 108 3.23 -9.35 3.99
C PHE A 108 4.26 -10.43 4.30
N ALA A 109 5.48 -10.04 4.71
CA ALA A 109 6.53 -10.98 5.10
C ALA A 109 6.24 -11.70 6.42
N ILE A 110 5.62 -11.03 7.41
CA ILE A 110 5.29 -11.60 8.73
C ILE A 110 4.47 -12.90 8.62
N PRO A 111 3.29 -12.94 7.96
CA PRO A 111 2.51 -14.17 7.86
C PRO A 111 3.25 -15.26 7.05
N ALA A 112 4.03 -14.89 6.03
CA ALA A 112 4.85 -15.83 5.26
C ALA A 112 5.92 -16.49 6.14
N LEU A 113 6.64 -15.71 6.95
CA LEU A 113 7.62 -16.18 7.93
C LEU A 113 6.97 -17.09 8.97
N LEU A 114 5.87 -16.66 9.59
CA LEU A 114 5.17 -17.47 10.60
C LEU A 114 4.72 -18.82 10.04
N LEU A 115 4.27 -18.84 8.78
CA LEU A 115 3.86 -20.05 8.09
C LEU A 115 5.06 -20.98 7.79
N MET A 116 6.22 -20.42 7.42
CA MET A 116 7.47 -21.16 7.25
C MET A 116 8.00 -21.73 8.58
N CYS A 117 8.02 -20.91 9.65
CA CYS A 117 8.46 -21.33 10.99
C CYS A 117 7.59 -22.44 11.57
N ARG A 118 6.29 -22.46 11.23
CA ARG A 118 5.34 -23.53 11.63
C ARG A 118 5.33 -24.73 10.67
N GLY A 119 6.27 -24.79 9.73
CA GLY A 119 6.47 -25.92 8.82
C GLY A 119 5.32 -26.18 7.85
N ARG A 120 4.48 -25.17 7.56
CA ARG A 120 3.20 -25.35 6.83
C ARG A 120 2.31 -26.48 7.40
N SER A 121 2.33 -26.67 8.72
CA SER A 121 1.54 -27.70 9.41
C SER A 121 0.05 -27.61 9.08
N GLU A 122 -0.59 -28.77 8.89
CA GLU A 122 -2.02 -28.91 8.58
C GLU A 122 -2.96 -28.30 9.64
N ARG A 123 -2.43 -28.01 10.84
CA ARG A 123 -3.15 -27.28 11.90
C ARG A 123 -3.44 -25.81 11.53
N PHE A 124 -2.57 -25.20 10.71
CA PHE A 124 -2.72 -23.80 10.28
C PHE A 124 -3.12 -23.69 8.80
N LEU A 125 -2.88 -24.73 8.01
CA LEU A 125 -3.38 -24.91 6.65
C LEU A 125 -4.40 -26.05 6.65
N ALA A 126 -5.67 -25.72 6.89
CA ALA A 126 -6.75 -26.71 6.83
C ALA A 126 -6.68 -27.49 5.50
N LYS A 127 -6.76 -28.82 5.57
CA LYS A 127 -6.74 -29.66 4.37
C LYS A 127 -7.89 -29.30 3.44
N ASP A 128 -9.07 -28.99 3.94
CA ASP A 128 -10.28 -28.75 3.15
C ASP A 128 -10.40 -27.35 2.50
N ARG A 129 -9.31 -26.88 1.88
CA ARG A 129 -9.28 -25.60 1.18
C ARG A 129 -9.41 -25.78 -0.32
N TRP A 130 -10.20 -24.90 -0.93
CA TRP A 130 -10.50 -24.95 -2.37
C TRP A 130 -9.24 -24.76 -3.24
N PHE A 131 -8.25 -23.99 -2.76
CA PHE A 131 -6.97 -23.78 -3.43
C PHE A 131 -5.79 -24.37 -2.64
N ARG A 132 -5.26 -25.50 -3.12
CA ARG A 132 -4.13 -26.24 -2.52
C ARG A 132 -2.86 -26.08 -3.37
N LEU A 133 -1.99 -25.18 -2.95
CA LEU A 133 -0.63 -25.11 -3.50
C LEU A 133 0.20 -26.32 -3.06
N PRO A 134 0.91 -26.98 -3.99
CA PRO A 134 1.83 -28.06 -3.64
C PRO A 134 2.88 -27.59 -2.64
N ASN A 135 3.35 -28.52 -1.80
CA ASN A 135 4.18 -28.18 -0.65
C ASN A 135 5.48 -27.47 -1.05
N TRP A 136 6.19 -27.98 -2.04
CA TRP A 136 7.43 -27.37 -2.55
C TRP A 136 7.19 -25.95 -3.09
N LEU A 137 6.12 -25.74 -3.87
CA LEU A 137 5.85 -24.44 -4.49
C LEU A 137 5.52 -23.37 -3.46
N GLY A 138 4.71 -23.68 -2.45
CA GLY A 138 4.43 -22.70 -1.40
C GLY A 138 5.61 -22.44 -0.45
N TRP A 139 6.57 -23.36 -0.32
CA TRP A 139 7.84 -23.07 0.35
C TRP A 139 8.68 -22.08 -0.46
N ILE A 140 8.79 -22.27 -1.78
CA ILE A 140 9.49 -21.34 -2.68
C ILE A 140 8.82 -19.97 -2.64
N CYS A 141 7.51 -19.87 -2.84
CA CYS A 141 6.81 -18.59 -2.84
C CYS A 141 6.98 -17.83 -1.52
N ASN A 142 6.83 -18.49 -0.38
CA ASN A 142 7.03 -17.84 0.92
C ASN A 142 8.48 -17.40 1.12
N ALA A 143 9.45 -18.24 0.75
CA ALA A 143 10.86 -17.90 0.83
C ALA A 143 11.19 -16.69 -0.06
N THR A 144 10.64 -16.63 -1.28
CA THR A 144 10.79 -15.49 -2.19
C THR A 144 10.25 -14.21 -1.54
N VAL A 145 9.05 -14.22 -0.96
CA VAL A 145 8.49 -13.04 -0.28
C VAL A 145 9.42 -12.54 0.84
N VAL A 146 9.96 -13.45 1.64
CA VAL A 146 10.86 -13.10 2.76
C VAL A 146 12.19 -12.55 2.27
N VAL A 147 12.81 -13.22 1.28
CA VAL A 147 14.09 -12.79 0.72
C VAL A 147 13.96 -11.43 0.05
N PHE A 148 12.90 -11.22 -0.75
CA PHE A 148 12.65 -9.92 -1.37
C PHE A 148 12.38 -8.81 -0.34
N ALA A 149 11.64 -9.11 0.74
CA ALA A 149 11.43 -8.13 1.81
C ALA A 149 12.75 -7.72 2.49
N ILE A 150 13.69 -8.66 2.70
CA ILE A 150 15.02 -8.36 3.25
C ILE A 150 15.85 -7.53 2.25
N ILE A 151 15.85 -7.91 0.98
CA ILE A 151 16.55 -7.19 -0.08
C ILE A 151 16.05 -5.74 -0.14
N GLU A 152 14.74 -5.53 -0.24
CA GLU A 152 14.19 -4.18 -0.30
C GLU A 152 14.53 -3.35 0.94
N LEU A 153 14.46 -3.94 2.15
CA LEU A 153 14.84 -3.23 3.37
C LEU A 153 16.29 -2.72 3.32
N VAL A 154 17.22 -3.56 2.85
CA VAL A 154 18.62 -3.16 2.66
C VAL A 154 18.74 -2.07 1.59
N PHE A 155 18.08 -2.23 0.44
CA PHE A 155 18.19 -1.29 -0.67
C PHE A 155 17.58 0.08 -0.37
N PHE A 156 16.52 0.14 0.43
CA PHE A 156 15.90 1.41 0.83
C PHE A 156 16.70 2.15 1.92
N ASP A 157 17.46 1.43 2.75
CA ASP A 157 18.41 2.03 3.71
C ASP A 157 19.70 2.53 3.04
N LEU A 158 19.96 2.16 1.78
CA LEU A 158 21.09 2.70 1.01
C LEU A 158 20.80 4.14 0.55
N PRO A 159 21.76 5.08 0.72
CA PRO A 159 21.57 6.47 0.32
C PRO A 159 21.45 6.60 -1.21
N THR A 160 20.44 7.32 -1.67
CA THR A 160 20.13 7.53 -3.09
C THR A 160 21.05 8.54 -3.80
N SER A 161 21.96 9.19 -3.07
CA SER A 161 22.97 10.12 -3.63
C SER A 161 24.23 10.20 -2.77
N LEU A 162 25.40 10.13 -3.42
CA LEU A 162 26.70 10.48 -2.85
C LEU A 162 27.14 11.86 -3.39
N PRO A 163 27.75 12.75 -2.58
CA PRO A 163 28.07 12.57 -1.16
C PRO A 163 26.86 12.88 -0.28
N THR A 164 26.67 12.09 0.77
CA THR A 164 25.77 12.44 1.90
C THR A 164 26.43 13.56 2.70
N THR A 165 26.40 14.78 2.17
CA THR A 165 26.99 15.94 2.85
C THR A 165 26.20 16.20 4.11
N GLY A 166 26.84 16.10 5.28
CA GLY A 166 26.28 16.45 6.58
C GLY A 166 25.83 17.92 6.73
N SER A 167 25.87 18.72 5.66
CA SER A 167 25.47 20.13 5.66
C SER A 167 24.00 20.38 5.34
N SER A 168 23.20 19.37 5.00
CA SER A 168 21.75 19.55 4.78
C SER A 168 20.91 19.39 6.05
N MET A 169 21.54 19.15 7.20
CA MET A 169 20.88 19.20 8.52
C MET A 169 21.36 20.38 9.40
N SER A 170 22.28 21.22 8.92
CA SER A 170 22.66 22.46 9.61
C SER A 170 23.35 23.46 8.66
N LYS A 171 22.56 24.14 7.81
CA LYS A 171 22.94 25.45 7.26
C LYS A 171 21.72 26.36 7.17
N LEU A 172 21.27 26.81 8.33
CA LEU A 172 20.93 28.23 8.50
C LEU A 172 22.27 28.95 8.67
N VAL A 173 22.64 29.73 7.65
CA VAL A 173 23.40 30.99 7.60
C VAL A 173 23.88 31.16 6.16
#